data_AF-A0A8T4MX93-F1
#
_entry.id   AF-A0A8T4MX93-F1
#
_cell.length_a   1.000
_cell.length_b   1.000
_cell.length_c   1.000
_cell.angle_alpha   90.00
_cell.angle_beta   90.00
_cell.angle_gamma   90.00
#
_symmetry.space_group_name_H-M   'P 1'
#
loop_
_entity.id
_entity.type
_entity.pdbx_description
1 polymer ?
#
loop_
_entity_poly.entity_id
_entity_poly.type
_entity_poly.pdbx_seq_one_letter_code
_entity_poly.pdbx_strand_id
1 'polypeptide(L)' 'MVIKTFNIDEEVYKAFSAHCKKNGVSMSKRVENFIRDEISKLKIRSSVKPIESLGKKSATSHSFSKYC' A
#
# COMPACT_ATOMS: atom_id res chain seq x y z
N MET A 1 -18.26 15.78 -10.88
CA MET A 1 -17.03 15.78 -10.05
C MET A 1 -17.02 17.05 -9.21
N VAL A 2 -16.56 16.99 -7.97
CA VAL A 2 -16.44 18.15 -7.07
C VAL A 2 -14.98 18.57 -7.00
N ILE A 3 -14.69 19.87 -7.10
CA ILE A 3 -13.33 20.39 -6.93
C ILE A 3 -12.93 20.28 -5.46
N LYS A 4 -11.76 19.70 -5.20
CA LYS A 4 -11.17 19.61 -3.86
C LYS A 4 -9.86 20.36 -3.87
N THR A 5 -9.69 21.24 -2.89
CA THR A 5 -8.46 22.02 -2.68
C THR A 5 -7.83 21.55 -1.38
N PHE A 6 -6.50 21.42 -1.40
CA PHE A 6 -5.70 21.05 -0.25
C PHE A 6 -4.30 21.61 -0.42
N ASN A 7 -3.63 21.89 0.69
CA ASN A 7 -2.28 22.41 0.68
C ASN A 7 -1.29 21.25 0.58
N ILE A 8 -0.28 21.41 -0.26
CA ILE A 8 0.85 20.48 -0.41
C ILE A 8 2.10 21.33 -0.44
N ASP A 9 3.19 20.80 0.10
CA ASP A 9 4.51 21.38 -0.08
C ASP A 9 4.86 21.52 -1.58
N GLU A 10 5.51 22.63 -1.94
CA GLU A 10 5.81 22.97 -3.33
C GLU A 10 6.79 21.96 -3.96
N GLU A 11 7.79 21.50 -3.22
CA GLU A 11 8.78 20.55 -3.73
C GLU A 11 8.14 19.18 -3.99
N VAL A 12 7.29 18.75 -3.07
CA VAL A 12 6.52 17.51 -3.20
C VAL A 12 5.58 17.56 -4.40
N TYR A 13 4.85 18.67 -4.57
CA TYR A 13 3.98 18.87 -5.73
C TYR A 13 4.77 18.82 -7.04
N LYS A 14 5.91 19.54 -7.12
CA LYS A 14 6.75 19.55 -8.33
C LYS A 14 7.24 18.16 -8.68
N ALA A 15 7.82 17.44 -7.72
CA ALA A 15 8.33 16.09 -7.94
C ALA A 15 7.22 15.12 -8.40
N PHE A 16 6.07 15.14 -7.73
CA PHE A 16 4.94 14.29 -8.09
C PHE A 16 4.35 14.66 -9.47
N SER A 17 4.30 15.95 -9.78
CA SER A 17 3.83 16.43 -11.08
C SER A 17 4.72 15.99 -12.24
N ALA A 18 6.04 16.05 -12.06
CA ALA A 18 7.01 15.58 -13.04
C ALA A 18 6.88 14.07 -13.24
N HIS A 19 6.71 13.31 -12.15
CA HIS A 19 6.46 11.88 -12.21
C HIS A 19 5.19 11.54 -13.01
N CYS A 20 4.08 12.22 -12.74
CA CYS A 20 2.83 11.98 -13.47
C CYS A 20 2.95 12.30 -14.97
N LYS A 21 3.60 13.42 -15.31
CA LYS A 21 3.87 13.80 -16.71
C LYS A 21 4.73 12.76 -17.43
N LYS A 22 5.82 12.31 -16.79
CA LYS A 22 6.75 11.32 -17.35
C LYS A 22 6.06 9.98 -17.67
N ASN A 23 5.09 9.58 -16.86
CA ASN A 23 4.37 8.31 -17.03
C ASN A 23 3.06 8.45 -17.84
N GLY A 24 2.74 9.63 -18.37
CA GLY A 24 1.51 9.86 -19.12
C GLY A 24 0.22 9.66 -18.32
N VAL A 25 0.28 9.83 -16.99
CA VAL A 25 -0.87 9.62 -16.09
C VAL A 25 -1.44 10.94 -15.60
N SER A 26 -2.77 11.01 -15.55
CA SER A 26 -3.47 12.15 -14.96
C SER A 26 -3.21 12.25 -13.47
N MET A 27 -2.80 13.44 -13.02
CA MET A 27 -2.56 13.74 -11.62
C MET A 27 -3.77 13.42 -10.74
N SER A 28 -4.94 13.92 -11.14
CA SER A 28 -6.18 13.75 -10.38
C SER A 28 -6.54 12.27 -10.25
N LYS A 29 -6.27 11.47 -11.30
CA LYS A 29 -6.52 10.02 -11.27
C LYS A 29 -5.58 9.31 -10.30
N ARG A 30 -4.32 9.72 -10.25
CA ARG A 30 -3.33 9.13 -9.33
C ARG A 30 -3.67 9.47 -7.88
N VAL A 31 -4.04 10.72 -7.59
CA VAL A 31 -4.48 11.13 -6.24
C VAL A 31 -5.75 10.40 -5.82
N GLU A 32 -6.73 10.28 -6.73
CA GLU A 32 -7.97 9.55 -6.46
C GLU A 32 -7.71 8.08 -6.12
N ASN A 33 -6.85 7.40 -6.89
CA ASN A 33 -6.48 6.01 -6.62
C ASN A 33 -5.72 5.87 -5.30
N PHE A 34 -4.79 6.76 -5.01
CA PHE A 34 -4.09 6.79 -3.72
C PHE A 34 -5.07 6.90 -2.55
N ILE A 35 -6.04 7.81 -2.61
CA ILE A 35 -7.05 7.97 -1.57
C ILE A 35 -7.92 6.71 -1.44
N ARG A 36 -8.31 6.06 -2.55
CA ARG A 36 -9.06 4.80 -2.53
C ARG A 36 -8.26 3.67 -1.85
N ASP A 37 -6.97 3.58 -2.14
CA ASP A 37 -6.10 2.57 -1.56
C ASP A 37 -5.94 2.78 -0.05
N GLU A 38 -5.77 4.04 0.39
CA GLU A 38 -5.72 4.39 1.82
C GLU A 38 -7.04 4.09 2.53
N ILE A 39 -8.19 4.42 1.93
CA ILE A 39 -9.51 4.06 2.48
C ILE A 39 -9.65 2.54 2.64
N SER A 40 -9.18 1.77 1.65
CA SER A 40 -9.25 0.31 1.68
C SER A 40 -8.39 -0.26 2.83
N LYS A 41 -7.18 0.27 3.03
CA LYS A 41 -6.32 -0.09 4.17
C LYS A 41 -6.97 0.24 5.52
N LEU A 42 -7.63 1.40 5.63
CA LEU A 42 -8.32 1.79 6.85
C LEU A 42 -9.49 0.84 7.18
N LYS A 43 -10.28 0.43 6.18
CA LYS A 43 -11.40 -0.52 6.36
C LYS A 43 -10.93 -1.89 6.84
N ILE A 44 -9.79 -2.35 6.35
CA ILE A 44 -9.16 -3.60 6.81
C ILE A 44 -8.73 -3.45 8.28
N ARG A 45 -8.14 -2.32 8.66
CA ARG A 45 -7.70 -2.09 10.06
C ARG A 45 -8.86 -1.92 11.04
N SER A 46 -10.01 -1.38 10.62
CA SER A 46 -11.20 -1.29 11.48
C SER A 46 -11.92 -2.62 11.70
N SER A 47 -11.67 -3.63 10.87
CA SER A 47 -12.30 -4.97 10.98
C SER A 47 -11.39 -6.02 11.63
N VAL A 48 -10.10 -5.73 11.81
CA VAL A 48 -9.16 -6.61 12.50
C VAL A 48 -8.93 -6.09 13.92
N LYS A 49 -9.58 -6.72 14.90
CA LYS A 49 -9.10 -6.64 16.30
C LYS A 49 -7.64 -7.12 16.33
N PRO A 50 -6.74 -6.52 17.14
CA PRO A 50 -5.35 -6.96 17.17
C PRO A 50 -5.30 -8.43 17.59
N ILE A 51 -4.83 -9.30 16.70
CA ILE A 51 -4.45 -10.66 17.07
C ILE A 51 -3.11 -10.50 17.78
N GLU A 52 -3.16 -10.49 19.11
CA GLU A 52 -1.99 -10.65 19.96
C GLU A 52 -1.31 -11.98 19.61
N SER A 53 0.00 -11.88 19.37
CA SER A 53 1.04 -12.90 19.53
C SER A 53 0.66 -14.38 19.48
N LEU A 54 1.13 -15.09 18.45
CA LEU A 54 1.65 -16.44 18.64
C LEU A 54 3.07 -16.53 18.09
N GLY A 55 4.02 -16.42 19.02
CA GLY A 55 5.38 -16.87 18.80
C GLY A 55 5.46 -18.40 18.71
N LYS A 56 6.53 -18.85 18.03
CA LYS A 56 7.10 -20.21 17.99
C LYS A 56 6.18 -21.24 17.30
N LYS A 57 6.58 -21.86 16.19
CA LYS A 57 7.58 -22.94 16.19
C LYS A 57 8.41 -22.97 14.89
N SER A 58 9.70 -23.18 15.12
CA SER A 58 10.78 -23.47 14.20
C SER A 58 10.63 -24.82 13.50
N ALA A 59 10.99 -24.81 12.21
CA ALA A 59 11.69 -25.84 11.43
C ALA A 59 11.20 -27.30 11.53
N THR A 60 10.44 -27.73 10.52
CA THR A 60 10.47 -29.12 10.03
C THR A 60 11.41 -29.17 8.83
N SER A 61 12.65 -29.61 9.06
CA SER A 61 13.61 -29.93 8.01
C SER A 61 13.15 -31.22 7.30
N HIS A 62 12.85 -31.10 6.01
CA HIS A 62 12.85 -32.24 5.09
C HIS A 62 14.27 -32.84 5.01
N SER A 63 14.39 -34.17 5.10
CA SER A 63 15.51 -34.88 4.50
C SER A 63 15.09 -36.28 4.03
N PHE A 64 15.02 -36.39 2.71
CA PHE A 64 15.38 -37.52 1.82
C PHE A 64 15.11 -38.96 2.29
N SER A 65 14.23 -39.67 1.57
CA SER A 65 14.59 -40.73 0.59
C SER A 65 15.37 -41.88 1.24
N LYS A 66 14.72 -42.97 1.69
CA LYS A 66 14.29 -44.11 0.86
C LYS A 66 15.39 -44.50 -0.14
N TYR A 67 16.22 -45.48 0.19
CA TYR A 67 16.61 -46.66 -0.60
C TYR A 67 17.48 -47.58 0.28
N CYS A 68 17.17 -48.88 0.20
CA CYS A 68 17.88 -50.11 0.59
C CYS A 68 19.02 -50.07 1.62
#